data_AF-A0A086ZVP5-F1
#
_entry.id   AF-A0A086ZVP5-F1
#
_cell.length_a   1.000
_cell.length_b   1.000
_cell.length_c   1.000
_cell.angle_alpha   90.00
_cell.angle_beta   90.00
_cell.angle_gamma   90.00
#
_symmetry.space_group_name_H-M   'P 1'
#
loop_
_entity.id
_entity.type
_entity.pdbx_description
1 polymer ?
#
loop_
_entity_poly.entity_id
_entity_poly.type
_entity_poly.pdbx_seq_one_letter_code
_entity_poly.pdbx_strand_id
1 'polypeptide(L)'
;MSQRKPPWLRILCPATCNTAHLVPRRCGRCREWTAVYTGGNVEEVYDPGILMSGRDVTTALLLERRLTRIVLIGNSGLFHLQDVCGARGIQTDGWYLAEHVCHTTPVSNKPFRLPRRPRERPWGADIAFTEEETKEFERIWRNPSWA
;
A
#
# COMPACT_ATOMS: atom_id res chain seq x y z
N MET A 1 1.14 11.87 27.04
CA MET A 1 0.34 12.66 26.09
C MET A 1 -0.13 11.74 24.97
N SER A 2 -1.42 11.75 24.59
CA SER A 2 -1.89 10.91 23.49
C SER A 2 -1.34 11.42 22.16
N GLN A 3 -0.49 10.66 21.49
CA GLN A 3 -0.06 11.01 20.13
C GLN A 3 -1.29 11.10 19.21
N ARG A 4 -1.31 12.15 18.37
CA ARG A 4 -2.28 12.28 17.29
C ARG A 4 -2.09 11.11 16.32
N LYS A 5 -3.18 10.69 15.68
CA LYS A 5 -3.13 9.66 14.64
C LYS A 5 -2.13 10.07 13.56
N PRO A 6 -1.12 9.25 13.23
CA PRO A 6 -0.18 9.57 12.16
C PRO A 6 -0.94 9.81 10.85
N PRO A 7 -0.66 10.92 10.13
CA PRO A 7 -1.44 11.28 8.95
C PRO A 7 -1.30 10.29 7.79
N TRP A 8 -0.20 9.54 7.73
CA TRP A 8 0.01 8.49 6.73
C TRP A 8 -0.74 7.19 7.06
N LEU A 9 -1.24 7.02 8.29
CA LEU A 9 -1.98 5.82 8.68
C LEU A 9 -3.32 5.71 7.93
N ARG A 10 -3.87 6.82 7.42
CA ARG A 10 -5.04 6.79 6.53
C ARG A 10 -4.72 6.26 5.13
N ILE A 11 -3.45 6.29 4.73
CA ILE A 11 -2.97 5.78 3.43
C ILE A 11 -2.61 4.30 3.58
N LEU A 12 -1.98 3.93 4.71
CA LEU A 12 -1.67 2.54 5.06
C LEU A 12 -2.93 1.74 5.42
N CYS A 13 -3.95 2.37 5.99
CA CYS A 13 -5.22 1.76 6.36
C CYS A 13 -6.36 2.54 5.70
N PRO A 14 -6.51 2.46 4.37
CA PRO A 14 -7.53 3.21 3.65
C PRO A 14 -8.93 2.69 4.02
N ALA A 15 -9.90 3.60 4.12
CA ALA A 15 -11.29 3.21 4.42
C ALA A 15 -11.98 2.54 3.21
N THR A 16 -11.59 2.93 2.01
CA THR A 16 -12.08 2.40 0.73
C THR A 16 -10.97 1.68 0.00
N CYS A 17 -11.28 0.58 -0.70
CA CYS A 17 -10.31 -0.23 -1.45
C CYS A 17 -9.15 -0.75 -0.58
N ASN A 18 -9.45 -1.26 0.61
CA ASN A 18 -8.49 -1.78 1.58
C ASN A 18 -8.09 -3.24 1.29
N THR A 19 -7.31 -3.46 0.25
CA THR A 19 -6.83 -4.80 -0.15
C THR A 19 -5.90 -5.44 0.87
N ALA A 20 -5.31 -4.66 1.76
CA ALA A 20 -4.45 -5.16 2.85
C ALA A 20 -5.22 -5.50 4.13
N HIS A 21 -6.54 -5.24 4.19
CA HIS A 21 -7.38 -5.45 5.38
C HIS A 21 -6.81 -4.86 6.68
N LEU A 22 -6.10 -3.72 6.57
CA LEU A 22 -5.51 -3.03 7.71
C LEU A 22 -6.46 -1.98 8.28
N VAL A 23 -6.63 -1.97 9.59
CA VAL A 23 -7.48 -1.01 10.32
C VAL A 23 -6.62 -0.23 11.31
N PRO A 24 -6.76 1.11 11.39
CA PRO A 24 -6.02 1.90 12.37
C PRO A 24 -6.68 1.76 13.75
N ARG A 25 -5.93 1.30 14.74
CA ARG A 25 -6.42 1.13 16.12
C ARG A 25 -5.45 1.76 17.11
N ARG A 26 -5.93 2.13 18.30
CA ARG A 26 -5.03 2.42 19.43
C ARG A 26 -4.80 1.13 20.20
N CYS A 27 -3.55 0.83 20.52
CA CYS A 27 -3.21 -0.30 21.36
C CYS A 27 -3.87 -0.15 22.73
N GLY A 28 -4.59 -1.19 23.19
CA GLY A 28 -5.32 -1.15 24.46
C GLY A 28 -4.41 -1.01 25.71
N ARG A 29 -3.12 -1.36 25.59
CA ARG A 29 -2.16 -1.35 26.70
C ARG A 29 -1.31 -0.07 26.70
N CYS A 30 -0.57 0.20 25.63
CA CYS A 30 0.35 1.33 25.56
C CYS A 30 -0.27 2.61 24.94
N ARG A 31 -1.50 2.53 24.40
CA ARG A 31 -2.23 3.64 23.75
C ARG A 31 -1.56 4.24 22.50
N GLU A 32 -0.52 3.60 21.98
CA GLU A 32 0.10 3.95 20.71
C GLU A 32 -0.83 3.63 19.54
N TRP A 33 -0.65 4.33 18.42
CA TRP A 33 -1.38 4.01 17.18
C TRP A 33 -0.74 2.81 16.50
N THR A 34 -1.55 1.85 16.09
CA THR A 34 -1.13 0.63 15.40
C THR A 34 -1.93 0.41 14.13
N ALA A 35 -1.38 -0.38 13.22
CA ALA A 35 -2.10 -0.95 12.09
C ALA A 35 -2.47 -2.39 12.42
N VAL A 36 -3.74 -2.75 12.32
CA VAL A 36 -4.24 -4.08 12.70
C VAL A 36 -4.72 -4.79 11.45
N TYR A 37 -4.15 -5.95 11.15
CA TYR A 37 -4.65 -6.83 10.11
C TYR A 37 -5.90 -7.58 10.58
N THR A 38 -6.94 -7.52 9.77
CA THR A 38 -8.26 -8.09 10.05
C THR A 38 -8.75 -9.05 8.95
N GLY A 39 -7.88 -9.37 7.98
CA GLY A 39 -8.24 -10.20 6.83
C GLY A 39 -8.13 -11.71 7.05
N GLY A 40 -7.59 -12.15 8.20
CA GLY A 40 -7.39 -13.56 8.54
C GLY A 40 -8.11 -13.98 9.81
N ASN A 41 -7.91 -15.23 10.22
CA ASN A 41 -8.49 -15.80 11.45
C ASN A 41 -7.86 -15.24 12.74
N VAL A 42 -6.66 -14.67 12.64
CA VAL A 42 -5.90 -14.13 13.76
C VAL A 42 -5.64 -12.66 13.48
N GLU A 43 -5.96 -11.80 14.46
CA GLU A 43 -5.56 -10.40 14.39
C GLU A 43 -4.05 -10.28 14.56
N GLU A 44 -3.40 -9.62 13.61
CA GLU A 44 -2.00 -9.23 13.71
C GLU A 44 -1.90 -7.73 13.91
N VAL A 45 -0.99 -7.29 14.79
CA VAL A 45 -0.85 -5.89 15.16
C VAL A 45 0.55 -5.43 14.82
N TYR A 46 0.64 -4.33 14.09
CA TYR A 46 1.90 -3.76 13.63
C TYR A 46 2.12 -2.33 14.10
N ASP A 47 3.39 -1.97 14.23
CA ASP A 47 3.79 -0.58 14.39
C ASP A 47 3.41 0.24 13.14
N PRO A 48 3.08 1.53 13.29
CA PRO A 48 2.58 2.36 12.20
C PRO A 48 3.69 2.87 11.25
N GLY A 49 4.95 2.62 11.58
CA GLY A 49 6.11 3.05 10.80
C GLY A 49 6.63 1.94 9.89
N ILE A 50 7.07 2.33 8.70
CA ILE A 50 7.53 1.39 7.67
C ILE A 50 9.03 1.16 7.80
N LEU A 51 9.46 -0.10 7.67
CA LEU A 51 10.87 -0.46 7.52
C LEU A 51 11.20 -0.48 6.03
N MET A 52 12.13 0.38 5.60
CA MET A 52 12.54 0.50 4.19
C MET A 52 14.04 0.30 3.99
N SER A 53 14.85 0.42 5.04
CA SER A 53 16.29 0.30 4.96
C SER A 53 16.75 -1.02 5.56
N GLY A 54 17.85 -1.57 5.03
CA GLY A 54 18.48 -2.76 5.63
C GLY A 54 18.76 -2.59 7.12
N ARG A 55 19.08 -1.37 7.59
CA ARG A 55 19.30 -1.11 9.02
C ARG A 55 18.03 -1.31 9.84
N ASP A 56 16.90 -0.75 9.42
CA ASP A 56 15.63 -0.87 10.16
C ASP A 56 15.17 -2.33 10.19
N VAL A 57 15.31 -3.03 9.06
CA VAL A 57 14.97 -4.47 8.96
C VAL A 57 15.88 -5.31 9.85
N THR A 58 17.20 -5.08 9.82
CA THR A 58 18.16 -5.78 10.69
C THR A 58 17.87 -5.50 12.17
N THR A 59 17.54 -4.25 12.54
CA THR A 59 17.14 -3.93 13.92
C THR A 59 15.89 -4.69 14.33
N ALA A 60 14.87 -4.77 13.46
CA ALA A 60 13.67 -5.55 13.74
C ALA A 60 13.98 -7.05 13.95
N LEU A 61 14.85 -7.63 13.11
CA LEU A 61 15.29 -9.02 13.26
C LEU A 61 16.07 -9.27 14.56
N LEU A 62 16.98 -8.37 14.93
CA LEU A 62 17.74 -8.45 16.19
C LEU A 62 16.84 -8.31 17.42
N LEU A 63 15.73 -7.58 17.31
CA LEU A 63 14.70 -7.45 18.34
C LEU A 63 13.64 -8.56 18.26
N GLU A 64 13.88 -9.58 17.43
CA GLU A 64 13.00 -10.74 17.21
C GLU A 64 11.55 -10.33 16.86
N ARG A 65 11.39 -9.22 16.13
CA ARG A 65 10.10 -8.76 15.63
C ARG A 65 9.71 -9.56 14.40
N ARG A 66 8.49 -10.11 14.40
CA ARG A 66 7.92 -10.67 13.16
C ARG A 66 7.77 -9.56 12.11
N LEU A 67 8.09 -9.92 10.88
CA LEU A 67 8.05 -9.02 9.74
C LEU A 67 6.98 -9.47 8.76
N THR A 68 6.21 -8.51 8.29
CA THR A 68 5.24 -8.71 7.20
C THR A 68 5.55 -7.73 6.09
N ARG A 69 5.71 -8.24 4.87
CA ARG A 69 6.08 -7.45 3.71
C ARG A 69 4.86 -6.77 3.11
N ILE A 70 5.03 -5.51 2.69
CA ILE A 70 4.08 -4.78 1.87
C ILE A 70 4.43 -5.02 0.39
N VAL A 71 3.48 -5.57 -0.36
CA VAL A 71 3.65 -5.87 -1.79
C VAL A 71 2.66 -5.06 -2.61
N LEU A 72 3.17 -4.18 -3.47
CA LEU A 72 2.36 -3.33 -4.34
C LEU A 72 1.72 -4.14 -5.47
N ILE A 73 0.46 -3.83 -5.79
CA ILE A 73 -0.30 -4.49 -6.87
C ILE A 73 -0.15 -3.65 -8.15
N GLY A 74 0.88 -3.95 -8.94
CA GLY A 74 1.20 -3.21 -10.16
C GLY A 74 1.29 -1.70 -9.90
N ASN A 75 0.68 -0.90 -10.78
CA ASN A 75 0.65 0.57 -10.67
C ASN A 75 -0.65 1.11 -10.02
N SER A 76 -1.49 0.23 -9.48
CA SER A 76 -2.81 0.59 -8.94
C SER A 76 -2.75 1.42 -7.65
N GLY A 77 -1.58 1.55 -7.01
CA GLY A 77 -1.46 2.15 -5.68
C GLY A 77 -2.15 1.33 -4.58
N LEU A 78 -2.61 0.12 -4.89
CA LEU A 78 -3.07 -0.87 -3.93
C LEU A 78 -1.90 -1.78 -3.52
N PHE A 79 -2.04 -2.44 -2.39
CA PHE A 79 -1.04 -3.38 -1.88
C PHE A 79 -1.69 -4.49 -1.05
N HIS A 80 -0.99 -5.61 -0.93
CA HIS A 80 -1.35 -6.68 0.00
C HIS A 80 -0.19 -6.94 0.96
N LEU A 81 -0.49 -7.69 2.02
CA LEU A 81 0.49 -8.15 2.98
C LEU A 81 0.96 -9.55 2.60
N GLN A 82 2.26 -9.79 2.75
CA GLN A 82 2.89 -11.08 2.50
C GLN A 82 3.80 -11.45 3.67
N ASP A 83 3.62 -12.65 4.21
CA ASP A 83 4.48 -13.15 5.28
C ASP A 83 5.92 -13.37 4.81
N VAL A 84 6.86 -13.00 5.69
CA VAL A 84 8.29 -13.18 5.46
C VAL A 84 8.70 -14.55 6.01
N CYS A 85 8.76 -15.57 5.15
CA CYS A 85 9.22 -16.91 5.51
C CYS A 85 10.75 -16.98 5.66
N GLY A 86 11.27 -16.38 6.72
CA GLY A 86 12.70 -16.32 7.02
C GLY A 86 13.50 -15.46 6.04
N ALA A 87 14.81 -15.68 5.97
CA ALA A 87 15.72 -14.83 5.19
C ALA A 87 15.37 -14.73 3.69
N ARG A 88 14.76 -15.78 3.11
CA ARG A 88 14.36 -15.79 1.68
C ARG A 88 13.23 -14.81 1.37
N GLY A 89 12.41 -14.46 2.36
CA GLY A 89 11.34 -13.46 2.20
C GLY A 89 11.83 -12.01 2.30
N ILE A 90 13.09 -11.80 2.69
CA ILE A 90 13.66 -10.47 2.93
C ILE A 90 14.42 -10.02 1.68
N GLN A 91 13.85 -9.00 1.04
CA GLN A 91 14.45 -8.23 -0.05
C GLN A 91 15.00 -6.89 0.46
N THR A 92 16.11 -6.44 -0.14
CA THR A 92 16.85 -5.24 0.23
C THR A 92 16.12 -3.93 -0.09
N ASP A 93 15.22 -3.97 -1.07
CA ASP A 93 14.37 -2.87 -1.53
C ASP A 93 12.91 -3.01 -1.05
N GLY A 94 12.62 -4.04 -0.26
CA GLY A 94 11.29 -4.32 0.26
C GLY A 94 10.84 -3.35 1.35
N TRP A 95 9.52 -3.22 1.50
CA TRP A 95 8.90 -2.46 2.58
C TRP A 95 8.25 -3.42 3.57
N TYR A 96 8.45 -3.20 4.85
CA TYR A 96 7.97 -4.11 5.89
C TYR A 96 7.24 -3.39 7.01
N LEU A 97 6.30 -4.10 7.60
CA LEU A 97 5.72 -3.83 8.90
C LEU A 97 6.39 -4.74 9.93
N ALA A 98 6.68 -4.17 11.09
CA ALA A 98 7.11 -4.94 12.26
C ALA A 98 5.93 -5.16 13.19
N GLU A 99 5.89 -6.34 13.80
CA GLU A 99 4.99 -6.64 14.91
C GLU A 99 5.08 -5.58 16.01
N HIS A 100 3.93 -5.08 16.43
CA HIS A 100 3.81 -4.14 17.53
C HIS A 100 4.06 -4.86 18.85
N VAL A 101 4.99 -4.33 19.65
CA VAL A 101 5.21 -4.80 21.02
C VAL A 101 5.03 -3.66 22.01
N CYS A 102 4.10 -3.88 22.93
CA CYS A 102 3.70 -2.88 23.91
C CYS A 102 4.88 -2.39 24.74
N HIS A 103 4.89 -1.09 25.05
CA HIS A 103 5.90 -0.43 25.88
C HIS A 103 7.33 -0.47 25.32
N THR A 104 7.49 -0.85 24.05
CA THR A 104 8.75 -0.74 23.34
C THR A 104 8.67 0.37 22.28
N THR A 105 9.79 1.01 22.02
CA THR A 105 9.88 2.02 20.96
C THR A 105 9.71 1.33 19.61
N PRO A 106 8.85 1.84 18.70
CA PRO A 106 8.77 1.35 17.34
C PRO A 106 10.13 1.38 16.65
N VAL A 107 10.42 0.34 15.87
CA VAL A 107 11.70 0.23 15.14
C VAL A 107 11.88 1.38 14.14
N SER A 108 10.77 1.86 13.57
CA SER A 108 10.74 2.98 12.65
C SER A 108 9.51 3.84 12.90
N ASN A 109 9.65 5.14 12.64
CA ASN A 109 8.54 6.10 12.55
C ASN A 109 8.39 6.65 11.13
N LYS A 110 9.01 6.00 10.14
CA LYS A 110 8.98 6.47 8.74
C LYS A 110 7.56 6.38 8.19
N PRO A 111 7.07 7.44 7.53
CA PRO A 111 5.73 7.47 7.00
C PRO A 111 5.58 6.52 5.81
N PHE A 112 4.46 5.82 5.73
CA PHE A 112 4.07 5.11 4.51
C PHE A 112 3.72 6.11 3.40
N ARG A 113 4.27 5.89 2.22
CA ARG A 113 4.00 6.69 1.02
C ARG A 113 3.87 5.74 -0.16
N LEU A 114 2.78 5.83 -0.91
CA LEU A 114 2.68 5.12 -2.18
C LEU A 114 3.69 5.69 -3.16
N PRO A 115 4.33 4.87 -4.00
CA PRO A 115 5.14 5.37 -5.09
C PRO A 115 4.29 6.30 -5.98
N ARG A 116 4.90 7.37 -6.48
CA ARG A 116 4.22 8.24 -7.42
C ARG A 116 3.90 7.42 -8.67
N ARG A 117 2.62 7.37 -9.06
CA ARG A 117 2.24 6.79 -10.34
C ARG A 117 2.96 7.55 -11.45
N PRO A 118 3.64 6.86 -12.38
CA PRO A 118 4.04 7.49 -13.64
C PRO A 118 2.79 8.12 -14.25
N ARG A 119 2.93 9.31 -14.82
CA ARG A 119 1.82 9.95 -15.52
C ARG A 119 1.49 9.06 -16.73
N GLU A 120 0.41 8.29 -16.63
CA GLU A 120 -0.07 7.48 -17.75
C GLU A 120 -0.36 8.44 -18.92
N ARG A 121 0.12 8.08 -20.11
CA ARG A 121 -0.28 8.80 -21.31
C ARG A 121 -1.80 8.62 -21.46
N PRO A 122 -2.55 9.68 -21.80
CA PRO A 122 -3.95 9.54 -22.16
C PRO A 122 -4.11 8.43 -23.19
N TRP A 123 -5.12 7.58 -23.03
CA TRP A 123 -5.41 6.55 -24.02
C TRP A 123 -5.69 7.24 -25.37
N GLY A 124 -4.95 6.87 -26.41
CA GLY A 124 -5.01 7.53 -27.72
C GLY A 124 -4.21 8.84 -27.83
N ALA A 125 -3.27 9.13 -26.91
CA ALA A 125 -2.40 10.30 -27.03
C ALA A 125 -1.58 10.34 -28.35
N ASP A 126 -1.35 9.17 -28.95
CA ASP A 126 -0.68 9.01 -30.24
C ASP A 126 -1.67 8.74 -31.39
N ILE A 127 -2.98 8.72 -31.11
CA ILE A 127 -4.05 8.50 -32.10
C ILE A 127 -4.64 9.87 -32.44
N ALA A 128 -4.16 10.47 -33.53
CA ALA A 128 -4.81 11.61 -34.15
C ALA A 128 -5.69 11.09 -35.30
N PHE A 129 -7.01 11.24 -35.18
CA PHE A 129 -7.91 11.01 -36.30
C PHE A 129 -7.80 12.17 -37.28
N THR A 130 -7.72 11.89 -38.57
CA THR A 130 -7.84 12.96 -39.56
C THR A 130 -9.28 13.47 -39.65
N GLU A 131 -9.50 14.65 -40.23
CA GLU A 131 -10.85 15.17 -40.44
C GLU A 131 -11.69 14.23 -41.33
N GLU A 132 -11.05 13.55 -42.28
CA GLU A 132 -11.69 12.59 -43.18
C GLU A 132 -12.18 11.34 -42.42
N GLU A 133 -11.33 10.78 -41.55
CA GLU A 133 -11.70 9.64 -40.70
C GLU A 133 -12.85 9.99 -39.75
N THR A 134 -12.85 11.22 -39.23
CA THR A 134 -13.91 11.73 -38.35
C THR A 134 -15.23 11.88 -39.12
N LYS A 135 -15.20 12.45 -40.33
CA LYS A 135 -16.38 12.60 -41.19
C LYS A 135 -16.95 11.25 -41.63
N GLU A 136 -16.09 10.30 -41.96
CA GLU A 136 -16.51 8.95 -42.36
C GLU A 136 -17.12 8.18 -41.18
N PHE A 137 -16.53 8.30 -39.99
CA PHE A 137 -17.14 7.77 -38.77
C PHE A 137 -18.52 8.38 -38.52
N GLU A 138 -18.67 9.71 -38.61
CA GLU A 138 -19.98 10.36 -38.45
C GLU A 138 -21.01 9.89 -39.48
N ARG A 139 -20.59 9.69 -40.74
CA ARG A 139 -21.45 9.17 -41.81
C ARG A 139 -21.98 7.78 -41.48
N ILE A 140 -21.08 6.87 -41.07
CA ILE A 140 -21.42 5.48 -40.70
C ILE A 140 -22.28 5.46 -39.44
N TRP A 141 -21.99 6.30 -38.45
CA TRP A 141 -22.73 6.37 -37.20
C TRP A 141 -24.16 6.91 -37.39
N ARG A 142 -24.34 7.93 -38.25
CA ARG A 142 -25.65 8.52 -38.54
C ARG A 142 -26.51 7.63 -39.42
N ASN A 143 -25.90 6.80 -40.27
CA ASN A 143 -26.63 5.88 -41.14
C ASN A 143 -25.99 4.48 -41.11
N PRO A 144 -26.18 3.73 -40.02
CA PRO A 144 -25.58 2.42 -39.87
C PRO A 144 -26.15 1.47 -40.93
N SER A 145 -25.28 0.85 -41.72
CA SER A 145 -25.65 -0.13 -42.75
C SER A 145 -26.15 -1.47 -42.20
N TRP A 146 -26.27 -1.59 -40.87
CA TRP A 146 -26.77 -2.76 -40.15
C TRP A 146 -28.18 -2.57 -39.57
N ALA A 147 -28.82 -1.42 -39.82
CA ALA A 147 -30.24 -1.18 -39.56
C ALA A 147 -31.09 -1.54 -40.79
#